data_AF-A0A7S1GU88-F1
#
_entry.id   AF-A0A7S1GU88-F1
#
_cell.length_a   1.000
_cell.length_b   1.000
_cell.length_c   1.000
_cell.angle_alpha   90.00
_cell.angle_beta   90.00
_cell.angle_gamma   90.00
#
_symmetry.space_group_name_H-M   'P 1'
#
loop_
_entity.id
_entity.type
_entity.pdbx_description
1 polymer ?
#
loop_
_entity_poly.entity_id
_entity_poly.type
_entity_poly.pdbx_seq_one_letter_code
_entity_poly.pdbx_strand_id
1 'polypeptide(L)'
;WLPKEPAEAANHLYHDARAAGVPPESILFTSQVPFDIHIQVKARCDLALDTPRYNSHGTAADLLWGGVPLVTTPLETMASRLASSILIAVGLPHLVVSTLSEYGSLVAALAKNRAL
;
A
#
# COMPACT_ATOMS: atom_id res chain seq x y z
N TRP A 1 5.03 3.08 5.50
CA TRP A 1 4.97 4.55 5.61
C TRP A 1 3.52 4.97 5.51
N LEU A 2 3.04 5.86 6.36
CA LEU A 2 1.65 6.32 6.38
C LEU A 2 1.58 7.86 6.36
N PRO A 3 0.56 8.46 5.74
CA PRO A 3 0.36 9.90 5.84
C PRO A 3 0.11 10.30 7.30
N LYS A 4 0.75 11.39 7.75
CA LYS A 4 0.65 11.88 9.14
C LYS A 4 -0.73 12.46 9.49
N GLU A 5 -1.45 12.98 8.50
CA GLU A 5 -2.70 13.71 8.72
C GLU A 5 -3.94 12.82 8.55
N PRO A 6 -4.99 13.02 9.37
CA PRO A 6 -5.07 13.96 10.51
C PRO A 6 -4.30 13.44 11.75
N ALA A 7 -3.84 14.34 12.62
CA ALA A 7 -3.02 13.99 13.78
C ALA A 7 -3.66 12.94 14.71
N GLU A 8 -4.99 12.96 14.85
CA GLU A 8 -5.76 11.99 15.64
C GLU A 8 -5.65 10.58 15.07
N ALA A 9 -5.56 10.43 13.75
CA ALA A 9 -5.42 9.13 13.10
C ALA A 9 -4.12 8.44 13.51
N ALA A 10 -3.03 9.18 13.68
CA ALA A 10 -1.76 8.61 14.11
C ALA A 10 -1.85 7.97 15.51
N ASN A 11 -2.56 8.61 16.45
CA ASN A 11 -2.75 8.08 17.80
C ASN A 11 -3.60 6.81 17.79
N HIS A 12 -4.68 6.77 17.01
CA HIS A 12 -5.51 5.58 16.86
C HIS A 12 -4.72 4.42 16.22
N LEU A 13 -3.92 4.71 15.19
CA LEU A 13 -3.10 3.69 14.54
C LEU A 13 -2.03 3.12 15.47
N TYR A 14 -1.41 3.94 16.33
CA TYR A 14 -0.49 3.43 17.34
C TYR A 14 -1.20 2.56 18.39
N HIS A 15 -2.41 2.93 18.80
CA HIS A 15 -3.21 2.12 19.70
C HIS A 15 -3.54 0.75 19.08
N ASP A 16 -4.04 0.74 17.85
CA ASP A 16 -4.41 -0.48 17.13
C ASP A 16 -3.19 -1.36 16.85
N ALA A 17 -2.05 -0.76 16.53
CA ALA A 17 -0.78 -1.47 16.37
C ALA A 17 -0.39 -2.21 17.65
N ARG A 18 -0.45 -1.54 18.82
CA ARG A 18 -0.15 -2.17 20.12
C ARG A 18 -1.12 -3.30 20.42
N ALA A 19 -2.41 -3.11 20.16
CA ALA A 19 -3.42 -4.15 20.34
C ALA A 19 -3.17 -5.38 19.43
N ALA A 20 -2.59 -5.16 18.25
CA ALA A 20 -2.16 -6.20 17.32
C ALA A 20 -0.76 -6.77 17.61
N GLY A 21 -0.07 -6.33 18.67
CA GLY A 21 1.29 -6.76 19.00
C GLY A 21 2.38 -6.21 18.07
N VAL A 22 2.08 -5.18 17.30
CA VAL A 22 3.02 -4.48 16.41
C VAL A 22 3.68 -3.33 17.19
N PRO A 23 5.02 -3.28 17.28
CA PRO A 23 5.72 -2.18 17.95
C PRO A 23 5.46 -0.85 17.23
N PRO A 24 5.00 0.22 17.94
CA PRO A 24 4.71 1.53 17.36
C PRO A 24 5.85 2.12 16.51
N GLU A 25 7.09 1.88 16.90
CA GLU A 25 8.30 2.31 16.19
C GLU A 25 8.44 1.70 14.78
N SER A 26 7.69 0.64 14.46
CA SER A 26 7.60 0.06 13.12
C SER A 26 6.73 0.89 12.17
N ILE A 27 5.96 1.85 12.70
CA ILE A 27 5.09 2.73 11.92
C ILE A 27 5.77 4.08 11.73
N LEU A 28 6.20 4.34 10.49
CA LEU A 28 6.70 5.65 10.09
C LEU A 28 5.58 6.50 9.47
N PHE A 29 5.27 7.62 10.09
CA PHE A 29 4.41 8.66 9.51
C PHE A 29 5.21 9.68 8.71
N THR A 30 4.73 10.02 7.52
CA THR A 30 5.37 10.97 6.60
C THR A 30 4.51 12.21 6.43
N SER A 31 5.15 13.37 6.41
CA SER A 31 4.50 14.64 6.04
C SER A 31 4.16 14.68 4.55
N GLN A 32 3.25 15.58 4.18
CA GLN A 32 3.05 15.91 2.77
C GLN A 32 4.35 16.46 2.17
N VAL A 33 4.58 16.10 0.91
CA VAL A 33 5.73 16.56 0.14
C VAL A 33 5.24 17.30 -1.11
N PRO A 34 6.02 18.26 -1.63
CA PRO A 34 5.75 18.89 -2.91
C PRO A 34 5.50 17.87 -4.03
N PHE A 35 4.63 18.23 -4.98
CA PHE A 35 4.20 17.34 -6.05
C PHE A 35 5.35 16.92 -6.97
N ASP A 36 6.35 17.76 -7.19
CA ASP A 36 7.52 17.45 -8.03
C ASP A 36 8.39 16.31 -7.48
N ILE A 37 8.36 16.06 -6.16
CA ILE A 37 9.16 15.01 -5.52
C ILE A 37 8.33 13.81 -5.03
N HIS A 38 7.01 13.81 -5.19
CA HIS A 38 6.16 12.79 -4.58
C HIS A 38 6.45 11.36 -5.07
N ILE A 39 6.76 11.18 -6.37
CA ILE A 39 7.15 9.87 -6.93
C ILE A 39 8.46 9.40 -6.32
N GLN A 40 9.46 10.28 -6.22
CA GLN A 40 10.78 9.94 -5.65
C GLN A 40 10.68 9.54 -4.18
N VAL A 41 9.75 10.13 -3.44
CA VAL A 41 9.48 9.76 -2.05
C VAL A 41 8.81 8.39 -1.98
N LYS A 42 7.82 8.13 -2.84
CA LYS A 42 7.15 6.81 -2.93
C LYS A 42 8.11 5.70 -3.36
N ALA A 43 9.03 5.98 -4.29
CA ALA A 43 10.05 5.06 -4.79
C ALA A 43 11.03 4.52 -3.72
N ARG A 44 11.01 5.07 -2.51
CA ARG A 44 11.78 4.56 -1.37
C ARG A 44 11.13 3.37 -0.66
N CYS A 45 9.87 3.08 -0.98
CA CYS A 45 9.17 1.91 -0.46
C CYS A 45 9.54 0.67 -1.29
N ASP A 46 9.73 -0.47 -0.62
CA ASP A 46 9.97 -1.75 -1.30
C ASP A 46 8.66 -2.37 -1.82
N LEU A 47 7.56 -2.18 -1.10
CA LEU A 47 6.24 -2.75 -1.39
C LEU A 47 5.15 -1.86 -0.81
N ALA A 48 4.08 -1.66 -1.57
CA ALA A 48 2.87 -0.97 -1.10
C ALA A 48 1.72 -1.94 -0.82
N LEU A 49 1.02 -1.67 0.28
CA LEU A 49 -0.12 -2.45 0.75
C LEU A 49 -1.40 -1.67 0.49
N ASP A 50 -2.20 -2.11 -0.48
CA ASP A 50 -3.44 -1.42 -0.83
C ASP A 50 -4.61 -1.76 0.11
N THR A 51 -5.60 -0.88 0.18
CA THR A 51 -6.78 -1.03 1.04
C THR A 51 -8.00 -1.55 0.25
N PRO A 52 -8.75 -2.53 0.77
CA PRO A 52 -9.72 -3.28 -0.04
C PRO A 52 -11.03 -2.51 -0.36
N ARG A 53 -11.46 -1.57 0.49
CA ARG A 53 -12.75 -0.88 0.29
C ARG A 53 -12.68 0.33 -0.64
N TYR A 54 -11.59 1.07 -0.55
CA TYR A 54 -11.29 2.22 -1.39
C TYR A 54 -9.82 2.15 -1.68
N ASN A 55 -9.51 1.57 -2.83
CA ASN A 55 -8.14 1.19 -3.15
C ASN A 55 -7.38 2.37 -3.77
N SER A 56 -6.10 2.15 -4.06
CA SER A 56 -5.21 3.19 -4.54
C SER A 56 -5.53 3.54 -6.00
N HIS A 57 -5.85 4.81 -6.27
CA HIS A 57 -6.13 5.31 -7.63
C HIS A 57 -4.88 6.00 -8.17
N GLY A 58 -4.81 7.33 -8.08
CA GLY A 58 -3.60 8.08 -8.46
C GLY A 58 -2.35 7.59 -7.71
N THR A 59 -2.51 7.23 -6.43
CA THR A 59 -1.41 6.66 -5.64
C THR A 59 -0.82 5.39 -6.25
N ALA A 60 -1.63 4.51 -6.84
CA ALA A 60 -1.16 3.29 -7.49
C ALA A 60 -0.33 3.60 -8.74
N ALA A 61 -0.76 4.59 -9.54
CA ALA A 61 0.02 5.06 -10.67
C ALA A 61 1.38 5.61 -10.19
N ASP A 62 1.40 6.53 -9.24
CA ASP A 62 2.66 7.12 -8.75
C ASP A 62 3.64 6.07 -8.19
N LEU A 63 3.12 5.05 -7.50
CA LEU A 63 3.92 3.93 -7.00
C LEU A 63 4.56 3.14 -8.15
N LEU A 64 3.78 2.77 -9.17
CA LEU A 64 4.27 2.00 -10.31
C LEU A 64 5.24 2.82 -11.18
N TRP A 65 5.01 4.12 -11.37
CA TRP A 65 5.97 5.03 -12.00
C TRP A 65 7.28 5.11 -11.22
N GLY A 66 7.22 5.01 -9.89
CA GLY A 66 8.38 4.93 -9.01
C GLY A 66 9.02 3.54 -8.93
N GLY A 67 8.51 2.54 -9.66
CA GLY A 67 9.01 1.16 -9.63
C GLY A 67 8.59 0.35 -8.40
N VAL A 68 7.60 0.81 -7.63
CA VAL A 68 7.15 0.16 -6.40
C VAL A 68 5.93 -0.73 -6.69
N PRO A 69 6.03 -2.05 -6.48
CA PRO A 69 4.89 -2.95 -6.61
C PRO A 69 3.87 -2.69 -5.50
N LEU A 70 2.61 -2.98 -5.79
CA LEU A 70 1.52 -2.96 -4.80
C LEU A 70 0.66 -4.21 -4.90
N VAL A 71 0.21 -4.73 -3.76
CA VAL A 71 -0.76 -5.84 -3.69
C VAL A 71 -2.14 -5.28 -3.36
N THR A 72 -3.18 -5.74 -4.07
CA THR A 72 -4.57 -5.27 -3.90
C THR A 72 -5.57 -6.43 -3.89
N THR A 73 -6.71 -6.21 -3.26
CA THR A 73 -7.86 -7.14 -3.24
C THR A 73 -9.10 -6.44 -3.76
N PRO A 74 -9.50 -6.67 -5.02
CA PRO A 74 -10.71 -6.05 -5.55
C PRO A 74 -11.97 -6.59 -4.88
N LEU A 75 -12.93 -5.71 -4.62
CA LEU A 75 -14.28 -6.06 -4.21
C LEU A 75 -15.28 -5.67 -5.32
N GLU A 76 -16.55 -5.51 -4.98
CA GLU A 76 -17.63 -5.31 -5.96
C GLU A 76 -17.66 -3.87 -6.54
N THR A 77 -17.26 -2.87 -5.75
CA THR A 77 -17.41 -1.45 -6.14
C THR A 77 -16.31 -1.01 -7.09
N MET A 78 -16.59 0.00 -7.92
CA MET A 78 -15.55 0.62 -8.75
C MET A 78 -14.38 1.12 -7.90
N ALA A 79 -14.66 1.81 -6.77
CA ALA A 79 -13.65 2.37 -5.88
C ALA A 79 -12.70 1.30 -5.30
N SER A 80 -13.13 0.05 -5.23
CA SER A 80 -12.32 -1.10 -4.80
C SER A 80 -11.56 -1.80 -5.95
N ARG A 81 -11.70 -1.36 -7.20
CA ARG A 81 -11.16 -2.05 -8.40
C ARG A 81 -10.19 -1.24 -9.25
N LEU A 82 -9.86 0.00 -8.89
CA LEU A 82 -8.94 0.81 -9.71
C LEU A 82 -7.51 0.25 -9.68
N ALA A 83 -6.93 -0.01 -8.52
CA ALA A 83 -5.58 -0.58 -8.44
C ALA A 83 -5.45 -1.90 -9.21
N SER A 84 -6.44 -2.80 -9.09
CA SER A 84 -6.46 -4.05 -9.86
C SER A 84 -6.53 -3.79 -11.37
N SER A 85 -7.32 -2.79 -11.80
CA SER A 85 -7.39 -2.40 -13.21
C SER A 85 -6.04 -1.92 -13.72
N ILE A 86 -5.32 -1.10 -12.94
CA ILE A 86 -3.99 -0.59 -13.30
C ILE A 86 -2.99 -1.75 -13.38
N LEU A 87 -2.94 -2.63 -12.38
CA LEU A 87 -2.02 -3.77 -12.34
C LEU A 87 -2.20 -4.72 -13.53
N ILE A 88 -3.46 -5.02 -13.89
CA ILE A 88 -3.76 -5.84 -15.07
C ILE A 88 -3.27 -5.14 -16.35
N ALA A 89 -3.52 -3.83 -16.48
CA ALA A 89 -3.12 -3.06 -17.66
C ALA A 89 -1.60 -3.01 -17.86
N VAL A 90 -0.82 -3.01 -16.77
CA VAL A 90 0.66 -3.01 -16.82
C VAL A 90 1.29 -4.41 -16.79
N GLY A 91 0.49 -5.48 -16.88
CA GLY A 91 1.01 -6.85 -16.96
C GLY A 91 1.43 -7.48 -15.64
N LEU A 92 0.90 -7.00 -14.51
CA LEU A 92 1.18 -7.50 -13.16
C LEU A 92 -0.06 -8.15 -12.48
N PRO A 93 -0.81 -9.06 -13.14
CA PRO A 93 -2.03 -9.62 -12.56
C PRO A 93 -1.77 -10.48 -11.32
N HIS A 94 -0.55 -11.00 -11.15
CA HIS A 94 -0.16 -11.81 -9.99
C HIS A 94 -0.09 -11.02 -8.67
N LEU A 95 -0.18 -9.69 -8.71
CA LEU A 95 -0.28 -8.81 -7.54
C LEU A 95 -1.75 -8.52 -7.14
N VAL A 96 -2.71 -9.08 -7.87
CA VAL A 96 -4.15 -8.97 -7.58
C VAL A 96 -4.61 -10.29 -6.95
N VAL A 97 -5.06 -10.24 -5.70
CA VAL A 97 -5.48 -11.42 -4.92
C VAL A 97 -6.96 -11.32 -4.55
N SER A 98 -7.61 -12.45 -4.30
CA SER A 98 -9.06 -12.51 -4.09
C SER A 98 -9.47 -12.56 -2.61
N THR A 99 -8.53 -12.87 -1.72
CA THR A 99 -8.81 -12.98 -0.27
C THR A 99 -7.74 -12.31 0.58
N LEU A 100 -8.09 -11.92 1.81
CA LEU A 100 -7.13 -11.40 2.78
C LEU A 100 -6.08 -12.44 3.20
N SER A 101 -6.40 -13.74 3.11
CA SER A 101 -5.45 -14.82 3.38
C SER A 101 -4.37 -14.89 2.31
N GLU A 102 -4.76 -14.83 1.03
CA GLU A 102 -3.85 -14.73 -0.11
C GLU A 102 -3.02 -13.46 -0.05
N TYR A 103 -3.66 -12.34 0.30
CA TYR A 103 -3.00 -11.05 0.49
C TYR A 103 -1.87 -11.16 1.52
N GLY A 104 -2.16 -11.65 2.72
CA GLY A 104 -1.16 -11.81 3.77
C GLY A 104 -0.02 -12.76 3.36
N SER A 105 -0.35 -13.86 2.68
CA SER A 105 0.63 -14.84 2.20
C SER A 105 1.56 -14.26 1.14
N LEU A 106 1.00 -13.56 0.15
CA LEU A 106 1.77 -12.91 -0.91
C LEU A 106 2.65 -11.79 -0.36
N VAL A 107 2.09 -10.91 0.49
CA VAL A 107 2.85 -9.83 1.14
C VAL A 107 4.00 -10.39 1.96
N ALA A 108 3.77 -11.46 2.74
CA ALA A 108 4.83 -12.10 3.51
C ALA A 108 5.91 -12.74 2.62
N ALA A 109 5.55 -13.28 1.46
CA ALA A 109 6.50 -13.82 0.49
C ALA A 109 7.35 -12.72 -0.14
N LEU A 110 6.73 -11.64 -0.61
CA LEU A 110 7.42 -10.50 -1.22
C LEU A 110 8.31 -9.77 -0.22
N ALA A 111 7.86 -9.58 1.03
CA ALA A 111 8.65 -8.93 2.09
C ALA A 111 9.93 -9.71 2.45
N LYS A 112 9.93 -11.04 2.27
CA LYS A 112 11.11 -11.89 2.48
C LYS A 112 12.05 -11.91 1.27
N ASN A 113 11.55 -11.57 0.09
CA ASN A 113 12.28 -11.70 -1.16
C ASN A 113 12.50 -10.31 -1.78
N ARG A 114 13.59 -9.65 -1.38
CA ARG A 114 13.98 -8.30 -1.84
C ARG A 114 14.31 -8.20 -3.34
N ALA A 115 14.24 -9.30 -4.09
CA ALA A 115 14.46 -9.32 -5.53
C ALA A 115 13.10 -9.43 -6.23
N LEU A 116 12.47 -8.29 -6.47
CA LEU A 116 11.53 -8.08 -7.58
C LEU A 116 12.25 -7.29 -8.67
#